data_AF-A0A7X8FQF3-F1
#
_entry.id   AF-A0A7X8FQF3-F1
#
_cell.length_a   1.000
_cell.length_b   1.000
_cell.length_c   1.000
_cell.angle_alpha   90.00
_cell.angle_beta   90.00
_cell.angle_gamma   90.00
#
_symmetry.space_group_name_H-M   'P 1'
#
loop_
_entity.id
_entity.type
_entity.pdbx_description
1 polymer ?
#
loop_
_entity_poly.entity_id
_entity_poly.type
_entity_poly.pdbx_seq_one_letter_code
_entity_poly.pdbx_strand_id
1 'polypeptide(L)'
;PEEMDDLLANGAVLVDVRRKEEYQAGHIPGAVHMRAEEAEKNFSRRFPDKNGKYVFYCSSGLRSDIVMDLLKKQGYTNLYSFKKMKRYKGELARG
;
A
#
# COMPACT_ATOMS: atom_id res chain seq x y z
N PRO A 1 3.57 13.14 -0.45
CA PRO A 1 4.75 13.81 0.15
C PRO A 1 5.94 13.27 -0.60
N GLU A 2 6.93 14.13 -0.81
CA GLU A 2 8.06 13.91 -1.72
C GLU A 2 8.63 12.47 -1.69
N GLU A 3 8.74 11.86 -0.50
CA GLU A 3 9.19 10.47 -0.31
C GLU A 3 8.32 9.40 -0.99
N MET A 4 6.99 9.52 -0.96
CA MET A 4 6.10 8.58 -1.65
C MET A 4 6.25 8.73 -3.16
N ASP A 5 6.25 9.97 -3.64
CA ASP A 5 6.30 10.26 -5.08
C ASP A 5 7.63 9.80 -5.68
N ASP A 6 8.75 9.97 -4.96
CA ASP A 6 10.06 9.41 -5.32
C ASP A 6 10.07 7.88 -5.35
N LEU A 7 9.51 7.22 -4.32
CA LEU A 7 9.42 5.76 -4.30
C LEU A 7 8.63 5.23 -5.50
N LEU A 8 7.51 5.86 -5.84
CA LEU A 8 6.69 5.50 -7.00
C LEU A 8 7.42 5.75 -8.33
N ALA A 9 8.12 6.88 -8.46
CA ALA A 9 8.97 7.16 -9.63
C ALA A 9 10.10 6.12 -9.80
N ASN A 10 10.58 5.54 -8.69
CA ASN A 10 11.58 4.48 -8.66
C ASN A 10 10.98 3.06 -8.66
N GLY A 11 9.75 2.91 -9.16
CA GLY A 11 9.12 1.61 -9.43
C GLY A 11 8.49 0.93 -8.21
N ALA A 12 8.26 1.65 -7.10
CA ALA A 12 7.53 1.08 -5.98
C ALA A 12 6.06 0.84 -6.32
N VAL A 13 5.51 -0.24 -5.77
CA VAL A 13 4.09 -0.56 -5.89
C VAL A 13 3.33 0.10 -4.75
N LEU A 14 2.34 0.92 -5.09
CA LEU A 14 1.41 1.48 -4.12
C LEU A 14 0.28 0.48 -3.80
N VAL A 15 0.03 0.21 -2.53
CA VAL A 15 -0.94 -0.78 -2.08
C VAL A 15 -1.92 -0.14 -1.09
N ASP A 16 -3.20 -0.15 -1.46
CA ASP A 16 -4.30 0.28 -0.59
C ASP A 16 -4.81 -0.92 0.22
N VAL A 17 -4.67 -0.85 1.54
CA VAL A 17 -5.08 -1.93 2.45
C VAL A 17 -6.41 -1.69 3.15
N ARG A 18 -7.19 -0.71 2.68
CA ARG A 18 -8.51 -0.37 3.20
C ARG A 18 -9.59 -1.36 2.74
N ARG A 19 -10.82 -1.19 3.20
CA ARG A 19 -11.97 -1.96 2.69
C ARG A 19 -12.25 -1.61 1.23
N LYS A 20 -12.93 -2.51 0.52
CA LYS A 20 -13.25 -2.34 -0.91
C LYS A 20 -14.07 -1.08 -1.14
N GLU A 21 -15.03 -0.80 -0.27
CA GLU A 21 -15.90 0.36 -0.33
C GLU A 21 -15.11 1.67 -0.13
N GLU A 22 -14.09 1.67 0.74
CA GLU A 22 -13.20 2.83 0.93
C GLU A 22 -12.32 3.08 -0.30
N TYR A 23 -11.84 2.00 -0.95
CA TYR A 23 -11.06 2.08 -2.19
C TYR A 23 -11.92 2.60 -3.35
N GLN A 24 -13.12 2.04 -3.53
CA GLN A 24 -14.04 2.41 -4.61
C GLN A 24 -14.57 3.84 -4.47
N ALA A 25 -14.82 4.30 -3.23
CA ALA A 25 -15.23 5.68 -2.96
C ALA A 25 -14.14 6.71 -3.33
N GLY A 26 -12.87 6.29 -3.32
CA GLY A 26 -11.73 7.12 -3.70
C GLY A 26 -10.42 6.53 -3.22
N HIS A 27 -9.47 6.32 -4.14
CA HIS A 27 -8.13 5.82 -3.86
C HIS A 27 -7.07 6.62 -4.62
N ILE A 28 -5.80 6.47 -4.21
CA ILE A 28 -4.69 7.13 -4.89
C ILE A 28 -4.51 6.46 -6.26
N PRO A 29 -4.49 7.21 -7.38
CA PRO A 29 -4.29 6.64 -8.71
C PRO A 29 -3.07 5.72 -8.78
N GLY A 30 -3.22 4.57 -9.42
CA GLY A 30 -2.16 3.56 -9.54
C GLY A 30 -2.01 2.64 -8.32
N ALA A 31 -2.77 2.87 -7.24
CA ALA A 31 -2.80 1.94 -6.11
C ALA A 31 -3.43 0.59 -6.52
N VAL A 32 -2.81 -0.50 -6.08
CA VAL A 32 -3.41 -1.83 -6.12
C VAL A 32 -4.18 -2.07 -4.84
N HIS A 33 -5.44 -2.51 -4.94
CA HIS A 33 -6.23 -2.86 -3.76
C HIS A 33 -5.90 -4.26 -3.23
N MET A 34 -5.58 -4.36 -1.95
CA MET A 34 -5.46 -5.62 -1.23
C MET A 34 -5.80 -5.40 0.23
N ARG A 35 -6.94 -5.89 0.71
CA ARG A 35 -7.35 -5.66 2.11
C ARG A 35 -6.29 -6.19 3.07
N ALA A 36 -6.10 -5.50 4.20
CA ALA A 36 -5.12 -5.91 5.21
C ALA A 36 -5.29 -7.38 5.65
N GLU A 37 -6.53 -7.85 5.72
CA GLU A 37 -6.91 -9.22 6.08
C GLU A 37 -6.48 -10.27 5.04
N GLU A 38 -6.30 -9.86 3.78
CA GLU A 38 -5.92 -10.72 2.67
C GLU A 38 -4.41 -10.75 2.45
N ALA A 39 -3.68 -9.75 2.95
CA ALA A 39 -2.26 -9.55 2.67
C ALA A 39 -1.41 -10.74 3.13
N GLU A 40 -1.65 -11.28 4.33
CA GLU A 40 -0.88 -12.41 4.86
C GLU A 40 -0.87 -13.62 3.92
N LYS A 41 -2.01 -13.93 3.30
CA LYS A 41 -2.18 -15.13 2.47
C LYS A 41 -1.92 -14.88 0.98
N ASN A 42 -2.20 -13.68 0.49
CA ASN A 42 -2.26 -13.42 -0.95
C ASN A 42 -1.13 -12.53 -1.47
N PHE A 43 -0.42 -11.80 -0.59
CA PHE A 43 0.58 -10.83 -1.05
C PHE A 43 1.71 -11.50 -1.83
N SER A 44 2.28 -12.59 -1.29
CA SER A 44 3.35 -13.34 -1.96
C SER A 44 2.98 -14.00 -3.28
N ARG A 45 1.71 -14.37 -3.44
CA ARG A 45 1.21 -14.86 -4.73
C ARG A 45 1.10 -13.73 -5.76
N ARG A 46 0.73 -12.53 -5.33
CA ARG A 46 0.55 -11.37 -6.21
C ARG A 46 1.86 -10.65 -6.54
N PHE A 47 2.77 -10.64 -5.57
CA PHE A 47 4.02 -9.88 -5.57
C PHE A 47 5.17 -10.77 -5.05
N PRO A 48 5.63 -11.76 -5.84
CA PRO A 48 6.61 -12.75 -5.37
C PRO A 48 8.00 -12.16 -5.09
N ASP A 49 8.32 -10.98 -5.62
CA ASP A 49 9.60 -10.33 -5.40
C ASP A 49 9.68 -9.71 -3.99
N LYS A 50 10.39 -10.40 -3.10
CA LYS A 50 10.59 -9.96 -1.71
C LYS A 50 11.49 -8.73 -1.57
N ASN A 51 12.28 -8.42 -2.60
CA ASN A 51 13.14 -7.24 -2.64
C ASN A 51 12.45 -6.05 -3.34
N GLY A 52 11.26 -6.24 -3.90
CA GLY A 52 10.46 -5.18 -4.47
C GLY A 52 10.14 -4.09 -3.43
N LYS A 53 10.00 -2.85 -3.89
CA LYS A 53 9.60 -1.72 -3.05
C LYS A 53 8.07 -1.65 -2.98
N TYR A 54 7.51 -1.71 -1.79
CA TYR A 54 6.06 -1.68 -1.59
C TYR A 54 5.68 -0.57 -0.61
N VAL A 55 4.79 0.32 -1.05
CA VAL A 55 4.26 1.41 -0.24
C VAL A 55 2.82 1.08 0.13
N PHE A 56 2.55 0.91 1.41
CA PHE A 56 1.21 0.62 1.92
C PHE A 56 0.57 1.88 2.46
N TYR A 57 -0.73 2.04 2.23
CA TYR A 57 -1.49 3.08 2.91
C TYR A 57 -2.86 2.60 3.35
N CYS A 58 -3.38 3.29 4.35
CA CYS A 58 -4.77 3.21 4.74
C CYS A 58 -5.24 4.58 5.23
N SER A 59 -6.40 4.64 5.90
CA SER A 59 -6.99 5.91 6.35
C SER A 59 -6.19 6.59 7.47
N SER A 60 -5.54 5.82 8.35
CA SER A 60 -4.86 6.34 9.56
C SER A 60 -3.42 5.81 9.77
N GLY A 61 -2.97 4.84 8.98
CA GLY A 61 -1.66 4.18 9.12
C GLY A 61 -1.66 2.85 9.88
N LEU A 62 -2.68 2.56 10.70
CA LEU A 62 -2.69 1.35 11.55
C LEU A 62 -2.70 0.05 10.73
N ARG A 63 -3.57 -0.05 9.73
CA ARG A 63 -3.71 -1.26 8.89
C ARG A 63 -2.45 -1.51 8.05
N SER A 64 -1.84 -0.45 7.53
CA SER A 64 -0.60 -0.54 6.75
C SER A 64 0.58 -1.01 7.61
N ASP A 65 0.69 -0.56 8.86
CA ASP A 65 1.75 -1.00 9.77
C ASP A 65 1.61 -2.50 10.11
N ILE A 66 0.39 -2.98 10.37
CA ILE A 66 0.11 -4.41 10.61
C ILE A 66 0.52 -5.25 9.39
N VAL A 67 0.12 -4.83 8.18
CA VAL A 67 0.48 -5.54 6.95
C VAL A 67 1.99 -5.60 6.77
N MET A 68 2.69 -4.49 6.98
CA MET A 68 4.15 -4.46 6.85
C MET A 68 4.83 -5.41 7.83
N ASP A 69 4.38 -5.49 9.07
CA ASP A 69 4.97 -6.39 10.06
C ASP A 69 4.72 -7.87 9.75
N LEU A 70 3.57 -8.21 9.17
CA LEU A 70 3.30 -9.54 8.64
C LEU A 70 4.23 -9.88 7.47
N LEU A 71 4.40 -8.97 6.51
CA LEU A 71 5.23 -9.20 5.33
C LEU A 71 6.73 -9.22 5.65
N LYS A 72 7.21 -8.43 6.62
CA LYS A 72 8.59 -8.54 7.13
C LYS A 72 8.89 -9.96 7.61
N LYS A 73 7.96 -10.59 8.34
CA LYS A 73 8.10 -11.99 8.80
C LYS A 73 8.13 -12.99 7.64
N GLN A 74 7.54 -12.64 6.50
CA GLN A 74 7.61 -13.44 5.27
C GLN A 74 8.87 -13.16 4.43
N GLY A 75 9.74 -12.24 4.86
CA GLY A 75 11.03 -11.94 4.25
C GLY A 75 11.01 -10.75 3.28
N TYR A 76 9.97 -9.92 3.27
CA TYR A 76 10.00 -8.67 2.50
C TYR A 76 10.86 -7.62 3.19
N THR A 77 11.69 -6.93 2.41
CA THR A 77 12.75 -6.06 2.94
C THR A 77 12.47 -4.57 2.72
N ASN A 78 11.82 -4.20 1.60
CA ASN A 78 11.61 -2.80 1.22
C ASN A 78 10.13 -2.40 1.36
N LEU A 79 9.68 -2.23 2.60
CA LEU A 79 8.30 -1.89 2.93
C LEU A 79 8.19 -0.48 3.53
N TYR A 80 7.25 0.32 3.02
CA TYR A 80 7.04 1.72 3.41
C TYR A 80 5.57 1.98 3.76
N SER A 81 5.32 2.86 4.73
CA SER A 81 3.96 3.20 5.20
C SER A 81 3.63 4.65 4.86
N PHE A 82 2.68 4.88 3.96
CA PHE A 82 2.16 6.21 3.69
C PHE A 82 0.97 6.54 4.62
N LYS A 83 1.30 7.00 5.83
CA LYS A 83 0.32 7.30 6.90
C LYS A 83 -0.50 8.57 6.68
N LYS A 84 -0.22 9.31 5.60
CA LYS A 84 -0.72 10.67 5.38
C LYS A 84 -1.67 10.72 4.17
N MET A 85 -2.54 9.72 3.98
CA MET A 85 -3.53 9.72 2.90
C MET A 85 -4.36 11.02 2.87
N LYS A 86 -4.76 11.55 4.03
CA LYS A 86 -5.44 12.87 4.13
C LYS A 86 -4.62 14.06 3.61
N ARG A 87 -3.31 13.92 3.43
CA ARG A 87 -2.42 14.94 2.86
C ARG A 87 -2.09 14.68 1.39
N TYR A 88 -2.63 13.63 0.78
CA TYR A 88 -2.59 13.47 -0.66
C TYR A 88 -3.40 14.62 -1.28
N LYS A 89 -2.74 15.42 -2.13
CA LYS A 89 -3.32 16.61 -2.74
C LYS A 89 -3.78 16.38 -4.19
N GLY A 90 -3.51 15.20 -4.74
CA GLY A 90 -3.93 14.84 -6.09
C GLY A 90 -5.39 14.42 -6.16
N GLU A 91 -5.88 14.25 -7.38
CA GLU A 91 -7.21 13.71 -7.62
C GLU A 91 -7.26 12.23 -7.26
N LEU A 92 -8.33 11.82 -6.55
CA LEU A 92 -8.55 10.42 -6.23
C LEU A 92 -9.22 9.71 -7.40
N ALA A 93 -8.69 8.55 -7.77
CA ALA A 93 -9.36 7.62 -8.67
C ALA A 93 -10.55 6.97 -7.97
N ARG A 94 -11.58 6.59 -8.74
CA ARG A 94 -12.80 5.94 -8.26
C ARG A 94 -13.10 4.70 -9.10
N GLY A 95 -13.82 3.75 -8.51
CA GLY A 95 -14.03 2.41 -9.07
C GLY A 95 -13.11 1.37 -8.47
#